data_AF-A0A0D8CKS9-F1
#
_entry.id   AF-A0A0D8CKS9-F1
#
_cell.length_a   1.000
_cell.length_b   1.000
_cell.length_c   1.000
_cell.angle_alpha   90.00
_cell.angle_beta   90.00
_cell.angle_gamma   90.00
#
_symmetry.space_group_name_H-M   'P 1'
#
loop_
_entity.id
_entity.type
_entity.pdbx_description
1 polymer ?
#
loop_
_entity_poly.entity_id
_entity_poly.type
_entity_poly.pdbx_seq_one_letter_code
_entity_poly.pdbx_strand_id
1 'polypeptide(L)'
;MEQIRELLSGLPLLGIVLIAFLVGALYGSNFDGEDWETLTAGTLGLLAGAFALLAAKAQISAQKEQSEENRRIEAKLANTRYYLLGREVGDLCMQFANATSERLETAAIGKREFSTIYDALIATEIPDAPLTCPEEVTSASINLRFLRSRLLIFFSTIVREMDNTPEDHGARIIPDENPNGIHQSLTDMAVMGKYFRDCCETELDKVTID
;
A
#
# COMPACT_ATOMS: atom_id res chain seq x y z
N MET A 1 -3.24 24.79 -17.45
CA MET A 1 -3.09 25.81 -16.39
C MET A 1 -1.63 26.09 -16.01
N GLU A 2 -0.70 25.14 -16.11
CA GLU A 2 0.73 25.36 -15.79
C GLU A 2 1.43 26.37 -16.72
N GLN A 3 1.14 26.34 -18.03
CA GLN A 3 1.76 27.27 -19.00
C GLN A 3 1.44 28.76 -18.73
N ILE A 4 0.25 29.07 -18.22
CA ILE A 4 -0.14 30.45 -17.86
C ILE A 4 0.61 30.91 -16.60
N ARG A 5 0.84 29.99 -15.65
CA ARG A 5 1.60 30.25 -14.43
C ARG A 5 3.09 30.43 -14.71
N GLU A 6 3.63 29.72 -15.70
CA GLU A 6 4.99 29.93 -16.20
C GLU A 6 5.15 31.28 -16.92
N LEU A 7 4.15 31.71 -17.69
CA LEU A 7 4.17 33.04 -18.31
C LEU A 7 4.08 34.16 -17.26
N LEU A 8 3.23 33.99 -16.24
CA LEU A 8 3.04 34.98 -15.16
C LEU A 8 4.26 35.11 -14.24
N SER A 9 5.05 34.04 -14.06
CA SER A 9 6.26 34.04 -13.23
C SER A 9 7.48 34.61 -13.94
N GLY A 10 7.52 34.57 -15.28
CA GLY A 10 8.54 35.26 -16.09
C GLY A 10 8.33 36.77 -16.20
N LEU A 11 7.08 37.24 -16.10
CA LEU A 11 6.69 38.65 -16.23
C LEU A 11 7.38 39.61 -15.24
N PRO A 12 7.47 39.32 -13.92
CA PRO A 12 8.20 40.19 -12.99
C PRO A 12 9.71 40.18 -13.24
N LEU A 13 10.28 39.05 -13.70
CA LEU A 13 11.70 38.96 -14.03
C LEU A 13 12.04 39.82 -15.26
N LEU A 14 11.17 39.78 -16.27
CA LEU A 14 11.26 40.62 -17.47
C LEU A 14 11.09 42.11 -17.10
N GLY A 15 10.18 42.44 -16.18
CA GLY A 15 10.01 43.79 -15.65
C GLY A 15 11.26 44.32 -14.94
N ILE A 16 11.91 43.51 -14.09
CA ILE A 16 13.15 43.88 -13.41
C ILE A 16 14.29 44.05 -14.41
N VAL A 17 14.40 43.19 -15.43
CA VAL A 17 15.39 43.31 -16.51
C VAL A 17 15.22 44.61 -17.28
N LEU A 18 13.98 44.95 -17.65
CA LEU A 18 13.66 46.13 -18.45
C LEU A 18 13.90 47.41 -17.63
N ILE A 19 13.56 47.40 -16.34
CA ILE A 19 13.85 48.50 -15.41
C ILE A 19 15.36 48.63 -15.17
N ALA A 20 16.09 47.55 -14.96
CA ALA A 20 17.55 47.58 -14.77
C ALA A 20 18.28 48.07 -16.03
N PHE A 21 17.83 47.63 -17.22
CA PHE A 21 18.33 48.11 -18.50
C PHE A 21 18.03 49.60 -18.71
N LEU A 22 16.79 50.03 -18.43
CA LEU A 22 16.39 51.44 -18.50
C LEU A 22 17.19 52.31 -17.52
N VAL A 23 17.37 51.86 -16.28
CA VAL A 23 18.16 52.58 -15.26
C VAL A 23 19.63 52.64 -15.67
N GLY A 24 20.21 51.54 -16.20
CA GLY A 24 21.57 51.52 -16.73
C GLY A 24 21.75 52.43 -17.96
N ALA A 25 20.78 52.48 -18.87
CA ALA A 25 20.78 53.36 -20.03
C ALA A 25 20.58 54.85 -19.65
N LEU A 26 19.71 55.14 -18.67
CA LEU A 26 19.45 56.49 -18.16
C LEU A 26 20.62 57.04 -17.33
N TYR A 27 21.32 56.21 -16.57
CA TYR A 27 22.51 56.63 -15.83
C TYR A 27 23.78 56.65 -16.71
N GLY A 28 23.86 55.79 -17.73
CA GLY A 28 24.98 55.75 -18.69
C GLY A 28 25.09 56.99 -19.58
N SER A 29 24.02 57.78 -19.75
CA SER A 29 24.08 59.05 -20.50
C SER A 29 24.80 60.18 -19.76
N ASN A 30 25.19 59.97 -18.49
CA ASN A 30 25.87 60.97 -17.66
C ASN A 30 27.36 60.65 -17.40
N PHE A 31 27.89 59.56 -17.98
CA PHE A 31 29.31 59.19 -17.84
C PHE A 31 30.04 59.43 -19.16
N ASP A 32 30.63 60.62 -19.29
CA ASP A 32 31.65 60.90 -20.31
C ASP A 32 32.91 60.08 -19.97
N GLY A 33 33.14 58.97 -20.69
CA GLY A 33 34.47 58.33 -20.81
C GLY A 33 34.60 56.87 -20.39
N GLU A 34 33.74 56.36 -19.52
CA GLU A 34 33.83 55.02 -18.89
C GLU A 34 32.37 54.58 -18.65
N ASP A 35 31.80 53.52 -19.22
CA ASP A 35 31.97 52.14 -18.78
C ASP A 35 31.10 51.21 -19.65
N TRP A 36 31.58 50.80 -20.83
CA TRP A 36 30.99 49.65 -21.53
C TRP A 36 30.99 48.40 -20.64
N GLU A 37 31.97 48.33 -19.73
CA GLU A 37 32.16 47.28 -18.75
C GLU A 37 30.93 47.09 -17.84
N THR A 38 30.32 48.17 -17.34
CA THR A 38 29.14 48.10 -16.45
C THR A 38 27.90 47.54 -17.17
N LEU A 39 27.69 47.91 -18.43
CA LEU A 39 26.61 47.37 -19.26
C LEU A 39 26.83 45.86 -19.53
N THR A 40 28.06 45.47 -19.86
CA THR A 40 28.41 44.06 -20.07
C THR A 40 28.31 43.23 -18.79
N ALA A 41 28.69 43.78 -17.63
CA ALA A 41 28.54 43.14 -16.33
C ALA A 41 27.07 42.94 -15.95
N GLY A 42 26.21 43.94 -16.21
CA GLY A 42 24.76 43.82 -16.01
C GLY A 42 24.12 42.74 -16.88
N THR A 43 24.45 42.70 -18.17
CA THR A 43 23.95 41.65 -19.09
C THR A 43 24.46 40.26 -18.73
N LEU A 44 25.72 40.12 -18.32
CA LEU A 44 26.27 38.86 -17.82
C LEU A 44 25.60 38.41 -16.52
N GLY A 45 25.31 39.32 -15.60
CA GLY A 45 24.57 39.03 -14.37
C GLY A 45 23.15 38.52 -14.65
N LEU A 46 22.46 39.10 -15.63
CA LEU A 46 21.14 38.66 -16.05
C LEU A 46 21.17 37.29 -16.75
N LEU A 47 22.15 37.06 -17.62
CA LEU A 47 22.35 35.74 -18.24
C LEU A 47 22.67 34.69 -17.18
N ALA A 48 23.55 35.00 -16.22
CA ALA A 48 23.86 34.10 -15.10
C ALA A 48 22.61 33.78 -14.26
N GLY A 49 21.77 34.78 -13.97
CA GLY A 49 20.49 34.57 -13.29
C GLY A 49 19.49 33.72 -14.10
N ALA A 50 19.41 33.93 -15.41
CA ALA A 50 18.58 33.13 -16.30
C ALA A 50 19.05 31.66 -16.35
N PHE A 51 20.36 31.43 -16.47
CA PHE A 51 20.94 30.09 -16.41
C PHE A 51 20.72 29.42 -15.04
N ALA A 52 20.85 30.17 -13.94
CA ALA A 52 20.57 29.67 -12.60
C ALA A 52 19.10 29.24 -12.44
N LEU A 53 18.16 30.01 -13.00
CA LEU A 53 16.74 29.68 -12.96
C LEU A 53 16.44 28.44 -13.82
N LEU A 54 17.02 28.32 -15.01
CA LEU A 54 16.89 27.14 -15.85
C LEU A 54 17.48 25.89 -15.18
N ALA A 55 18.65 26.00 -14.56
CA ALA A 55 19.28 24.92 -13.81
C ALA A 55 18.42 24.49 -12.61
N ALA A 56 17.88 25.44 -11.85
CA ALA A 56 16.97 25.15 -10.73
C ALA A 56 15.68 24.45 -11.21
N LYS A 57 15.10 24.89 -12.33
CA LYS A 57 13.92 24.23 -12.93
C LYS A 57 14.25 22.80 -13.38
N ALA A 58 15.37 22.60 -14.06
CA ALA A 58 15.81 21.28 -14.49
C ALA A 58 16.04 20.35 -13.29
N GLN A 59 16.64 20.86 -12.21
CA GLN A 59 16.85 20.11 -10.98
C GLN A 59 15.54 19.73 -10.28
N ILE A 60 14.57 20.64 -10.17
CA ILE A 60 13.24 20.35 -9.60
C ILE A 60 12.52 19.28 -10.43
N SER A 61 12.59 19.39 -11.76
CA SER A 61 11.97 18.40 -12.65
C SER A 61 12.60 17.03 -12.48
N ALA A 62 13.93 16.95 -12.50
CA ALA A 62 14.66 15.70 -12.31
C ALA A 62 14.39 15.09 -10.92
N GLN A 63 14.33 15.91 -9.87
CA GLN A 63 14.01 15.45 -8.53
C GLN A 63 12.58 14.91 -8.43
N LYS A 64 11.62 15.55 -9.11
CA LYS A 64 10.24 15.07 -9.16
C LYS A 64 10.17 13.71 -9.86
N GLU A 65 10.81 13.58 -11.02
CA GLU A 65 10.88 12.33 -11.78
C GLU A 65 11.51 11.20 -10.95
N GLN A 66 12.64 11.47 -10.31
CA GLN A 66 13.30 10.50 -9.43
C GLN A 66 12.42 10.11 -8.23
N SER A 67 11.67 11.06 -7.67
CA SER A 67 10.75 10.76 -6.56
C SER A 67 9.56 9.88 -7.01
N GLU A 68 9.07 10.08 -8.23
CA GLU A 68 8.00 9.27 -8.81
C GLU A 68 8.48 7.86 -9.14
N GLU A 69 9.68 7.73 -9.69
CA GLU A 69 10.33 6.45 -9.95
C GLU A 69 10.55 5.66 -8.64
N ASN A 70 11.13 6.32 -7.62
CA ASN A 70 11.33 5.69 -6.31
C ASN A 70 10.00 5.21 -5.70
N ARG A 71 8.93 6.00 -5.80
CA ARG A 71 7.59 5.58 -5.34
C ARG A 71 7.07 4.36 -6.10
N ARG A 72 7.32 4.27 -7.42
CA ARG A 72 6.93 3.10 -8.21
C ARG A 72 7.70 1.85 -7.80
N ILE A 73 9.00 1.97 -7.57
CA ILE A 73 9.84 0.86 -7.10
C ILE A 73 9.39 0.40 -5.71
N GLU A 74 9.16 1.35 -4.79
CA GLU A 74 8.70 1.06 -3.44
C GLU A 74 7.32 0.37 -3.45
N ALA A 75 6.39 0.85 -4.29
CA ALA A 75 5.08 0.21 -4.49
C ALA A 75 5.20 -1.20 -5.06
N LYS A 76 6.08 -1.43 -6.04
CA LYS A 76 6.33 -2.77 -6.60
C LYS A 76 6.86 -3.72 -5.52
N LEU A 77 7.84 -3.28 -4.72
CA LEU A 77 8.41 -4.07 -3.62
C LEU A 77 7.39 -4.38 -2.53
N ALA A 78 6.57 -3.39 -2.15
CA ALA A 78 5.50 -3.57 -1.16
C ALA A 78 4.47 -4.60 -1.64
N ASN A 79 4.03 -4.50 -2.90
CA ASN A 79 3.11 -5.45 -3.52
C ASN A 79 3.71 -6.86 -3.57
N THR A 80 4.96 -7.03 -4.01
CA THR A 80 5.61 -8.36 -4.06
C THR A 80 5.70 -9.02 -2.69
N ARG A 81 6.10 -8.26 -1.66
CA ARG A 81 6.13 -8.77 -0.28
C ARG A 81 4.75 -9.18 0.20
N TYR A 82 3.74 -8.37 -0.11
CA TYR A 82 2.37 -8.67 0.22
C TYR A 82 1.87 -9.95 -0.45
N TYR A 83 2.18 -10.18 -1.73
CA TYR A 83 1.77 -11.41 -2.43
C TYR A 83 2.48 -12.66 -1.89
N LEU A 84 3.77 -12.57 -1.55
CA LEU A 84 4.48 -13.68 -0.91
C LEU A 84 3.83 -14.07 0.42
N LEU A 85 3.56 -13.09 1.28
CA LEU A 85 2.89 -13.30 2.54
C LEU A 85 1.44 -13.78 2.33
N GLY A 86 0.73 -13.21 1.35
CA GLY A 86 -0.64 -13.57 1.02
C GLY A 86 -0.77 -15.02 0.57
N ARG A 87 0.18 -15.52 -0.22
CA ARG A 87 0.28 -16.93 -0.60
C ARG A 87 0.40 -17.83 0.63
N GLU A 88 1.33 -17.51 1.53
CA GLU A 88 1.54 -18.27 2.78
C GLU A 88 0.31 -18.25 3.70
N VAL A 89 -0.31 -17.09 3.87
CA VAL A 89 -1.54 -16.93 4.65
C VAL A 89 -2.69 -17.72 4.04
N GLY A 90 -2.81 -17.74 2.71
CA GLY A 90 -3.83 -18.53 2.00
C GLY A 90 -3.67 -20.03 2.26
N ASP A 91 -2.44 -20.55 2.19
CA ASP A 91 -2.13 -21.95 2.52
C ASP A 91 -2.41 -22.26 4.01
N LEU A 92 -2.01 -21.37 4.93
CA LEU A 92 -2.27 -21.54 6.36
C LEU A 92 -3.77 -21.58 6.65
N CYS A 93 -4.56 -20.68 6.05
CA CYS A 93 -6.02 -20.67 6.22
C CYS A 93 -6.65 -21.96 5.70
N MET A 94 -6.19 -22.45 4.55
CA MET A 94 -6.67 -23.70 3.96
C MET A 94 -6.34 -24.90 4.85
N GLN A 95 -5.09 -25.02 5.30
CA GLN A 95 -4.66 -26.11 6.19
C GLN A 95 -5.38 -26.07 7.53
N PHE A 96 -5.50 -24.89 8.13
CA PHE A 96 -6.25 -24.68 9.37
C PHE A 96 -7.69 -25.15 9.24
N ALA A 97 -8.38 -24.69 8.18
CA ALA A 97 -9.79 -25.00 7.97
C ALA A 97 -10.03 -26.50 7.76
N ASN A 98 -9.23 -27.14 6.92
CA ASN A 98 -9.35 -28.58 6.63
C ASN A 98 -9.06 -29.43 7.88
N ALA A 99 -7.96 -29.16 8.58
CA ALA A 99 -7.58 -29.90 9.78
C ALA A 99 -8.61 -29.72 10.90
N THR A 100 -9.15 -28.51 11.05
CA THR A 100 -10.17 -28.21 12.06
C THR A 100 -11.50 -28.90 11.73
N SER A 101 -11.93 -28.89 10.45
CA SER A 101 -13.15 -29.57 10.04
C SER A 101 -13.07 -31.08 10.29
N GLU A 102 -11.96 -31.71 9.87
CA GLU A 102 -11.73 -33.14 10.10
C GLU A 102 -11.72 -33.49 11.60
N ARG A 103 -11.07 -32.64 12.41
CA ARG A 103 -11.02 -32.84 13.86
C ARG A 103 -12.41 -32.72 14.51
N LEU A 104 -13.25 -31.79 14.05
CA LEU A 104 -14.62 -31.59 14.54
C LEU A 104 -15.54 -32.78 14.23
N GLU A 105 -15.32 -33.47 13.11
CA GLU A 105 -16.12 -34.62 12.70
C GLU A 105 -15.74 -35.91 13.46
N THR A 106 -14.47 -36.06 13.83
CA THR A 106 -13.93 -37.34 14.31
C THR A 106 -14.33 -37.69 15.74
N ALA A 107 -14.29 -36.73 16.67
CA ALA A 107 -14.53 -36.99 18.09
C ALA A 107 -14.90 -35.72 18.86
N ALA A 108 -15.51 -35.88 20.03
CA ALA A 108 -15.71 -34.78 20.97
C ALA A 108 -14.36 -34.09 21.26
N ILE A 109 -14.37 -32.76 21.24
CA ILE A 109 -13.18 -31.95 21.46
C ILE A 109 -13.19 -31.48 22.92
N GLY A 110 -12.12 -31.78 23.64
CA GLY A 110 -11.93 -31.30 25.01
C GLY A 110 -11.62 -29.80 25.03
N LYS A 111 -11.88 -29.15 26.18
CA LYS A 111 -11.72 -27.70 26.33
C LYS A 111 -10.35 -27.17 25.90
N ARG A 112 -9.28 -27.87 26.29
CA ARG A 112 -7.89 -27.49 25.98
C ARG A 112 -7.59 -27.51 24.48
N GLU A 113 -8.10 -28.51 23.77
CA GLU A 113 -7.92 -28.63 22.32
C GLU A 113 -8.68 -27.51 21.60
N PHE A 114 -9.89 -27.20 22.07
CA PHE A 114 -10.68 -26.11 21.52
C PHE A 114 -10.02 -24.73 21.71
N SER A 115 -9.44 -24.49 22.88
CA SER A 115 -8.62 -23.29 23.13
C SER A 115 -7.43 -23.22 22.18
N THR A 116 -6.79 -24.35 21.88
CA THR A 116 -5.64 -24.40 20.96
C THR A 116 -6.06 -24.04 19.54
N ILE A 117 -7.22 -24.52 19.08
CA ILE A 117 -7.79 -24.16 17.77
C ILE A 117 -8.12 -22.66 17.72
N TYR A 118 -8.71 -22.12 18.78
CA TYR A 118 -9.02 -20.71 18.90
C TYR A 118 -7.76 -19.84 18.86
N ASP A 119 -6.74 -20.18 19.65
CA ASP A 119 -5.47 -19.46 19.71
C ASP A 119 -4.74 -19.52 18.35
N ALA A 120 -4.80 -20.66 17.66
CA ALA A 120 -4.25 -20.80 16.31
C ALA A 120 -4.95 -19.88 15.30
N LEU A 121 -6.29 -19.74 15.37
CA LEU A 121 -7.02 -18.81 14.51
C LEU A 121 -6.70 -17.34 14.81
N ILE A 122 -6.47 -17.00 16.08
CA ILE A 122 -6.01 -15.67 16.48
C ILE A 122 -4.63 -15.40 15.88
N ALA A 123 -3.72 -16.35 15.97
CA ALA A 123 -2.34 -16.22 15.47
C ALA A 123 -2.27 -16.09 13.93
N THR A 124 -3.24 -16.61 13.19
CA THR A 124 -3.33 -16.42 11.73
C THR A 124 -3.75 -14.99 11.40
N GLU A 125 -2.79 -14.08 11.36
CA GLU A 125 -3.00 -12.69 11.00
C GLU A 125 -3.05 -12.53 9.47
N ILE A 126 -4.11 -11.89 8.96
CA ILE A 126 -4.27 -11.63 7.52
C ILE A 126 -3.84 -10.18 7.26
N PRO A 127 -2.76 -9.94 6.51
CA PRO A 127 -2.19 -8.60 6.30
C PRO A 127 -3.13 -7.66 5.55
N ASP A 128 -2.96 -6.36 5.74
CA ASP A 128 -3.69 -5.33 4.99
C ASP A 128 -3.15 -5.23 3.57
N ALA A 129 -4.06 -5.25 2.59
CA ALA A 129 -3.71 -5.03 1.20
C ALA A 129 -3.20 -3.59 0.97
N PRO A 130 -2.03 -3.42 0.34
CA PRO A 130 -1.60 -2.12 -0.16
C PRO A 130 -2.63 -1.50 -1.11
N LEU A 131 -2.74 -0.17 -1.14
CA LEU A 131 -3.64 0.55 -2.05
C LEU A 131 -3.33 0.32 -3.54
N THR A 132 -2.11 -0.13 -3.83
CA THR A 132 -1.61 -0.41 -5.18
C THR A 132 -1.85 -1.86 -5.63
N CYS A 133 -2.49 -2.69 -4.80
CA CYS A 133 -2.83 -4.06 -5.17
C CYS A 133 -4.07 -4.12 -6.08
N PRO A 134 -4.18 -5.16 -6.93
CA PRO A 134 -5.39 -5.43 -7.70
C PRO A 134 -6.62 -5.59 -6.80
N GLU A 135 -7.78 -5.21 -7.34
CA GLU A 135 -9.06 -5.30 -6.65
C GLU A 135 -9.40 -6.74 -6.27
N GLU A 136 -9.08 -7.71 -7.14
CA GLU A 136 -9.32 -9.13 -6.88
C GLU A 136 -8.59 -9.64 -5.64
N VAL A 137 -7.29 -9.36 -5.52
CA VAL A 137 -6.47 -9.74 -4.36
C VAL A 137 -6.97 -9.04 -3.08
N THR A 138 -7.33 -7.76 -3.21
CA THR A 138 -7.85 -6.96 -2.10
C THR A 138 -9.19 -7.52 -1.60
N SER A 139 -10.14 -7.75 -2.50
CA SER A 139 -11.44 -8.35 -2.21
C SER A 139 -11.27 -9.72 -1.56
N ALA A 140 -10.34 -10.54 -2.07
CA ALA A 140 -10.06 -11.85 -1.51
C ALA A 140 -9.56 -11.78 -0.06
N SER A 141 -8.63 -10.88 0.24
CA SER A 141 -8.12 -10.66 1.60
C SER A 141 -9.21 -10.19 2.58
N ILE A 142 -10.11 -9.31 2.13
CA ILE A 142 -11.23 -8.78 2.94
C ILE A 142 -12.21 -9.89 3.28
N ASN A 143 -12.59 -10.71 2.30
CA ASN A 143 -13.49 -11.84 2.50
C ASN A 143 -12.87 -12.88 3.45
N LEU A 144 -11.58 -13.16 3.33
CA LEU A 144 -10.88 -14.07 4.23
C LEU A 144 -10.86 -13.54 5.68
N ARG A 145 -10.67 -12.24 5.87
CA ARG A 145 -10.76 -11.58 7.19
C ARG A 145 -12.15 -11.63 7.77
N PHE A 146 -13.18 -11.45 6.95
CA PHE A 146 -14.55 -11.59 7.37
C PHE A 146 -14.84 -13.01 7.87
N LEU A 147 -14.40 -14.03 7.12
CA LEU A 147 -14.53 -15.43 7.52
C LEU A 147 -13.78 -15.76 8.81
N ARG A 148 -12.53 -15.29 8.94
CA ARG A 148 -11.75 -15.40 10.19
C ARG A 148 -12.50 -14.77 11.37
N SER A 149 -13.02 -13.56 11.20
CA SER A 149 -13.75 -12.86 12.26
C SER A 149 -15.02 -13.62 12.67
N ARG A 150 -15.76 -14.16 11.70
CA ARG A 150 -16.93 -15.01 11.95
C ARG A 150 -16.54 -16.25 12.77
N LEU A 151 -15.49 -16.96 12.38
CA LEU A 151 -15.00 -18.14 13.09
C LEU A 151 -14.48 -17.80 14.51
N LEU A 152 -13.81 -16.66 14.70
CA LEU A 152 -13.38 -16.20 16.03
C LEU A 152 -14.58 -15.98 16.96
N ILE A 153 -15.67 -15.40 16.46
CA ILE A 153 -16.90 -15.21 17.24
C ILE A 153 -17.48 -16.58 17.63
N PHE A 154 -17.57 -17.52 16.69
CA PHE A 154 -18.04 -18.88 16.98
C PHE A 154 -17.19 -19.58 18.04
N PHE A 155 -15.87 -19.60 17.84
CA PHE A 155 -14.97 -20.28 18.77
C PHE A 155 -14.97 -19.62 20.16
N SER A 156 -14.98 -18.29 20.23
CA SER A 156 -15.06 -17.58 21.52
C SER A 156 -16.35 -17.89 22.29
N THR A 157 -17.47 -18.06 21.57
CA THR A 157 -18.76 -18.42 22.18
C THR A 157 -18.69 -19.82 22.78
N ILE A 158 -18.15 -20.78 22.04
CA ILE A 158 -18.02 -22.17 22.49
C ILE A 158 -17.04 -22.29 23.67
N VAL A 159 -15.89 -21.62 23.61
CA VAL A 159 -14.93 -21.58 24.74
C VAL A 159 -15.62 -21.04 25.99
N ARG A 160 -16.40 -19.95 25.87
CA ARG A 160 -17.14 -19.37 26.99
C ARG A 160 -18.23 -20.30 27.52
N GLU A 161 -18.93 -21.05 26.67
CA GLU A 161 -19.92 -22.02 27.12
C GLU A 161 -19.25 -23.17 27.90
N MET A 162 -18.13 -23.69 27.40
CA MET A 162 -17.34 -24.73 28.07
C MET A 162 -16.74 -24.25 29.41
N ASP A 163 -16.45 -22.96 29.56
CA ASP A 163 -16.02 -22.36 30.84
C ASP A 163 -17.13 -22.36 31.91
N ASN A 164 -18.40 -22.32 31.49
CA ASN A 164 -19.55 -22.24 32.40
C ASN A 164 -20.12 -23.62 32.76
N THR A 165 -19.72 -24.68 32.07
CA THR A 165 -20.11 -26.07 32.39
C THR A 165 -19.14 -26.71 33.40
N PRO A 166 -19.62 -27.21 34.56
CA PRO A 166 -18.78 -27.75 35.62
C PRO A 166 -18.16 -29.13 35.33
N GLU A 167 -18.59 -29.82 34.27
CA GLU A 167 -18.05 -31.11 33.84
C GLU A 167 -17.33 -30.95 32.50
N ASP A 168 -16.10 -31.46 32.38
CA ASP A 168 -15.29 -31.49 31.13
C ASP A 168 -15.83 -32.57 30.17
N HIS A 169 -17.14 -32.52 29.91
CA HIS A 169 -17.78 -33.27 28.86
C HIS A 169 -17.49 -32.51 27.57
N GLY A 170 -16.46 -32.97 26.84
CA GLY A 170 -16.03 -32.34 25.60
C GLY A 170 -17.20 -31.97 24.68
N ALA A 171 -17.08 -30.85 23.99
CA ALA A 171 -18.12 -30.38 23.09
C ALA A 171 -18.15 -31.26 21.85
N ARG A 172 -19.29 -31.88 21.56
CA ARG A 172 -19.56 -32.48 20.26
C ARG A 172 -20.36 -31.47 19.45
N ILE A 173 -19.71 -30.90 18.44
CA ILE A 173 -20.37 -30.05 17.47
C ILE A 173 -21.03 -30.98 16.46
N ILE A 174 -22.36 -30.98 16.44
CA ILE A 174 -23.12 -31.71 15.43
C ILE A 174 -23.09 -30.85 14.16
N PRO A 175 -22.83 -31.44 12.98
CA PRO A 175 -22.96 -30.72 11.72
C PRO A 175 -24.36 -30.11 11.62
N ASP A 176 -24.43 -28.78 11.65
CA ASP A 176 -25.66 -28.05 11.44
C ASP A 176 -25.87 -27.87 9.93
N GLU A 177 -27.08 -28.14 9.42
CA GLU A 177 -27.47 -27.87 8.02
C GLU A 177 -27.57 -26.36 7.73
N ASN A 178 -27.38 -25.52 8.75
CA ASN A 178 -27.35 -24.08 8.62
C ASN A 178 -26.20 -23.60 7.70
N PRO A 179 -26.48 -22.81 6.65
CA PRO A 179 -25.45 -22.24 5.77
C PRO A 179 -24.50 -21.28 6.50
N ASN A 180 -24.84 -20.83 7.71
CA ASN A 180 -23.96 -20.05 8.57
C ASN A 180 -23.28 -20.90 9.67
N GLY A 181 -23.37 -22.23 9.57
CA GLY A 181 -22.75 -23.16 10.50
C GLY A 181 -21.22 -23.11 10.46
N ILE A 182 -20.60 -23.70 11.48
CA ILE A 182 -19.14 -23.73 11.62
C ILE A 182 -18.46 -24.54 10.52
N HIS A 183 -19.04 -25.68 10.11
CA HIS A 183 -18.50 -26.51 9.02
C HIS A 183 -18.53 -25.78 7.68
N GLN A 184 -19.63 -25.11 7.36
CA GLN A 184 -19.69 -24.27 6.16
C GLN A 184 -18.68 -23.12 6.26
N SER A 185 -18.54 -22.49 7.43
CA SER A 185 -17.56 -21.40 7.63
C SER A 185 -16.11 -21.85 7.45
N LEU A 186 -15.77 -23.05 7.89
CA LEU A 186 -14.46 -23.65 7.66
C LEU A 186 -14.29 -24.01 6.18
N THR A 187 -15.30 -24.57 5.54
CA THR A 187 -15.28 -24.87 4.09
C THR A 187 -15.07 -23.59 3.27
N ASP A 188 -15.82 -22.53 3.56
CA ASP A 188 -15.67 -21.22 2.93
C ASP A 188 -14.25 -20.68 3.15
N MET A 189 -13.70 -20.81 4.37
CA MET A 189 -12.32 -20.37 4.67
C MET A 189 -11.27 -21.18 3.89
N ALA A 190 -11.47 -22.48 3.71
CA ALA A 190 -10.57 -23.32 2.92
C ALA A 190 -10.58 -22.94 1.44
N VAL A 191 -11.77 -22.79 0.86
CA VAL A 191 -11.95 -22.37 -0.54
C VAL A 191 -11.39 -20.98 -0.76
N MET A 192 -11.69 -20.05 0.15
CA MET A 192 -11.24 -18.67 0.03
C MET A 192 -9.73 -18.52 0.28
N GLY A 193 -9.17 -19.31 1.19
CA GLY A 193 -7.72 -19.37 1.42
C GLY A 193 -6.98 -19.85 0.18
N LYS A 194 -7.49 -20.91 -0.48
CA LYS A 194 -6.98 -21.37 -1.77
C LYS A 194 -7.10 -20.31 -2.86
N TYR A 195 -8.27 -19.69 -3.01
CA TYR A 195 -8.48 -18.65 -4.01
C TYR A 195 -7.53 -17.46 -3.80
N PHE A 196 -7.39 -16.98 -2.57
CA PHE A 196 -6.47 -15.88 -2.23
C PHE A 196 -5.02 -16.22 -2.56
N ARG A 197 -4.58 -17.45 -2.26
CA ARG A 197 -3.27 -17.96 -2.62
C ARG A 197 -3.07 -17.96 -4.14
N ASP A 198 -4.00 -18.52 -4.89
CA ASP A 198 -3.91 -18.64 -6.35
C ASP A 198 -3.89 -17.25 -7.02
N CYS A 199 -4.65 -16.28 -6.49
CA CYS A 199 -4.57 -14.88 -6.91
C CYS A 199 -3.18 -14.26 -6.63
N CYS A 200 -2.63 -14.47 -5.44
CA CYS A 200 -1.30 -13.95 -5.10
C CYS A 200 -0.19 -14.60 -5.95
N GLU A 201 -0.29 -15.89 -6.22
CA GLU A 201 0.65 -16.63 -7.09
C GLU A 201 0.60 -16.11 -8.53
N THR A 202 -0.61 -15.89 -9.07
CA THR A 202 -0.79 -15.29 -10.40
C THR A 202 -0.14 -13.90 -10.51
N GLU A 203 -0.24 -13.07 -9.47
CA GLU A 203 0.40 -11.75 -9.46
C GLU A 203 1.92 -11.84 -9.27
N LEU A 204 2.42 -12.83 -8.51
CA LEU A 204 3.86 -13.08 -8.39
C LEU A 204 4.46 -13.50 -9.72
N ASP A 205 3.80 -14.40 -10.45
CA ASP A 205 4.26 -14.89 -11.75
C ASP A 205 4.45 -13.74 -12.75
N LYS A 206 3.53 -12.77 -12.76
CA LYS A 206 3.65 -11.54 -13.57
C LYS A 206 4.89 -10.72 -13.23
N VAL A 207 5.26 -10.65 -11.95
CA VAL A 207 6.43 -9.88 -11.49
C VAL A 207 7.75 -10.55 -11.84
N THR A 208 7.79 -11.88 -11.92
CA THR A 208 9.02 -12.65 -12.24
C THR A 208 9.41 -12.65 -13.71
N ILE A 209 8.48 -12.32 -14.61
CA ILE A 209 8.70 -12.35 -16.06
C ILE A 209 9.26 -11.01 -16.60
N ASP A 210 9.19 -9.93 -15.81
CA ASP A 210 9.73 -8.59 -16.09
C ASP A 210 11.11 -8.34 -15.45
#